data_AF-E1JZ08-F1
#
_entry.id   AF-E1JZ08-F1
#
_cell.length_a   1.000
_cell.length_b   1.000
_cell.length_c   1.000
_cell.angle_alpha   90.00
_cell.angle_beta   90.00
_cell.angle_gamma   90.00
#
_symmetry.space_group_name_H-M   'P 1'
#
loop_
_entity.id
_entity.type
_entity.pdbx_description
1 polymer ?
#
loop_
_entity_poly.entity_id
_entity_poly.type
_entity_poly.pdbx_seq_one_letter_code
_entity_poly.pdbx_strand_id
1 'polypeptide(L)'
;MPTNRQGWDLPPMPVPSPEFPAAIRQAMPIWALTSQQPELRLSLCRILAGQSSSDCLAAAQGMLAWAFQENPFDAATAALLESLQDAHPFLPPRTAALLRLTRAATASPPDDIRFDELRAGGDTALIVRYLELAAKDKASALSRLAPAFATLCRLPDADAAASLLAAFAPNLPPALFARLAAELACLRRPPEDALPLLLTLDREAWGLYAAVAASHCLSRLGERDKARDACLAARSLLPQHVNLTLRAYELSLPRATPPTPEPNEAAVCLYSMNKAELFRDCLAHLATTDLGGSLVAVLDNGSNDQTPEVLAAVAPLFPEGRFVSVRLPVNIGAPGARNWLLALPEVAACRNVAFLDDDAFPEVDWLSRLLEKAREVPDAGAIGCAIVDTDAPNDHQSADFNLFPPEMGAQSLPETNERLFVCEPCRGAPDISLFAYTRPCLSVSGCCHLLPRRALDAVGGFDIRYNPTQFDDLDRDIRCFLANHPALYAGTVRVGHKQGSSLALAKTQAQVAHIVGNKIKLEYTVSDPDADRLWRENLQELLRDLAEKDAALASG
;
A
#
# COMPACT_ATOMS: atom_id res chain seq x y z
N MET A 1 -22.11 -5.63 -24.91
CA MET A 1 -21.56 -6.93 -25.36
C MET A 1 -20.12 -6.98 -24.90
N PRO A 2 -19.60 -8.08 -24.33
CA PRO A 2 -18.19 -8.10 -23.95
C PRO A 2 -17.39 -8.17 -25.25
N THR A 3 -16.77 -7.05 -25.61
CA THR A 3 -15.71 -7.04 -26.61
C THR A 3 -14.67 -8.04 -26.13
N ASN A 4 -14.31 -8.98 -27.00
CA ASN A 4 -13.26 -9.95 -26.76
C ASN A 4 -11.94 -9.17 -26.56
N ARG A 5 -11.64 -8.80 -25.31
CA ARG A 5 -10.43 -8.07 -24.90
C ARG A 5 -9.26 -9.02 -25.13
N GLN A 6 -8.57 -8.80 -26.24
CA GLN A 6 -7.64 -9.76 -26.84
C GLN A 6 -6.58 -10.25 -25.83
N GLY A 7 -6.46 -11.57 -25.66
CA GLY A 7 -5.30 -12.21 -25.02
C GLY A 7 -5.47 -12.73 -23.58
N TRP A 8 -6.61 -12.49 -22.93
CA TRP A 8 -6.89 -12.97 -21.56
C TRP A 8 -8.19 -13.78 -21.48
N ASP A 9 -8.16 -15.00 -22.01
CA ASP A 9 -9.27 -15.97 -21.88
C ASP A 9 -9.30 -16.52 -20.44
N LEU A 10 -10.04 -15.84 -19.57
CA LEU A 10 -10.27 -16.26 -18.19
C LEU A 10 -11.43 -17.26 -18.11
N PRO A 11 -11.37 -18.27 -17.21
CA PRO A 11 -12.44 -19.23 -17.06
C PRO A 11 -13.75 -18.52 -16.67
N PRO A 12 -14.91 -19.00 -17.16
CA PRO A 12 -16.18 -18.40 -16.79
C PRO A 12 -16.38 -18.54 -15.28
N MET A 13 -16.77 -17.43 -14.64
CA MET A 13 -17.16 -17.40 -13.23
C MET A 13 -18.53 -16.72 -13.11
N PRO A 14 -19.27 -16.96 -12.04
CA PRO A 14 -20.44 -16.16 -11.69
C PRO A 14 -20.03 -14.69 -11.58
N VAL A 15 -20.67 -13.83 -12.36
CA VAL A 15 -20.48 -12.37 -12.32
C VAL A 15 -21.82 -11.75 -11.90
N PRO A 16 -21.83 -10.83 -10.93
CA PRO A 16 -23.06 -10.16 -10.56
C PRO A 16 -23.59 -9.28 -11.70
N SER A 17 -24.86 -8.93 -11.64
CA SER A 17 -25.49 -8.01 -12.60
C SER A 17 -24.76 -6.65 -12.71
N PRO A 18 -24.84 -5.94 -13.85
CA PRO A 18 -24.24 -4.62 -14.01
C PRO A 18 -24.72 -3.58 -12.98
N GLU A 19 -25.90 -3.77 -12.40
CA GLU A 19 -26.49 -2.91 -11.38
C GLU A 19 -25.90 -3.15 -9.98
N PHE A 20 -25.27 -4.32 -9.76
CA PHE A 20 -24.78 -4.73 -8.45
C PHE A 20 -23.74 -3.80 -7.83
N PRO A 21 -22.71 -3.29 -8.56
CA PRO A 21 -21.75 -2.34 -7.98
C PRO A 21 -22.42 -1.10 -7.39
N ALA A 22 -23.48 -0.58 -8.02
CA ALA A 22 -24.25 0.53 -7.46
C ALA A 22 -25.06 0.08 -6.23
N ALA A 23 -25.73 -1.07 -6.30
CA ALA A 23 -26.52 -1.61 -5.19
C ALA A 23 -25.66 -1.90 -3.94
N ILE A 24 -24.49 -2.51 -4.09
CA ILE A 24 -23.63 -2.85 -2.94
C ILE A 24 -23.03 -1.62 -2.28
N ARG A 25 -22.70 -0.58 -3.05
CA ARG A 25 -22.24 0.72 -2.52
C ARG A 25 -23.32 1.41 -1.68
N GLN A 26 -24.59 1.24 -2.06
CA GLN A 26 -25.71 1.77 -1.29
C GLN A 26 -26.00 0.94 -0.04
N ALA A 27 -25.96 -0.39 -0.15
CA ALA A 27 -26.31 -1.30 0.95
C ALA A 27 -25.18 -1.48 1.98
N MET A 28 -23.93 -1.48 1.52
CA MET A 28 -22.72 -1.67 2.32
C MET A 28 -21.66 -0.61 1.93
N PRO A 29 -21.85 0.67 2.29
CA PRO A 29 -20.91 1.77 2.03
C PRO A 29 -19.44 1.46 2.27
N ILE A 30 -19.16 0.70 3.35
CA ILE A 30 -17.82 0.28 3.75
C ILE A 30 -17.04 -0.45 2.67
N TRP A 31 -17.74 -1.03 1.69
CA TRP A 31 -17.15 -1.72 0.56
C TRP A 31 -16.18 -0.82 -0.23
N ALA A 32 -16.41 0.50 -0.25
CA ALA A 32 -15.57 1.48 -0.94
C ALA A 32 -14.16 1.66 -0.33
N LEU A 33 -13.93 1.21 0.91
CA LEU A 33 -12.64 1.37 1.58
C LEU A 33 -11.52 0.66 0.81
N THR A 34 -11.61 -0.66 0.64
CA THR A 34 -10.57 -1.45 -0.02
C THR A 34 -11.05 -2.87 -0.28
N SER A 35 -10.46 -3.53 -1.27
CA SER A 35 -10.57 -4.98 -1.52
C SER A 35 -9.29 -5.75 -1.17
N GLN A 36 -8.30 -5.06 -0.60
CA GLN A 36 -6.95 -5.60 -0.38
C GLN A 36 -6.67 -6.00 1.06
N GLN A 37 -7.41 -5.47 2.03
CA GLN A 37 -7.28 -5.90 3.42
C GLN A 37 -7.96 -7.28 3.61
N PRO A 38 -7.22 -8.35 3.95
CA PRO A 38 -7.77 -9.71 3.97
C PRO A 38 -8.93 -9.90 4.94
N GLU A 39 -8.84 -9.34 6.15
CA GLU A 39 -9.85 -9.49 7.21
C GLU A 39 -11.17 -8.79 6.84
N LEU A 40 -11.06 -7.57 6.29
CA LEU A 40 -12.21 -6.81 5.80
C LEU A 40 -12.86 -7.55 4.64
N ARG A 41 -12.06 -7.94 3.62
CA ARG A 41 -12.56 -8.69 2.46
C ARG A 41 -13.29 -9.97 2.88
N LEU A 42 -12.70 -10.76 3.77
CA LEU A 42 -13.31 -12.01 4.25
C LEU A 42 -14.62 -11.75 4.99
N SER A 43 -14.66 -10.73 5.84
CA SER A 43 -15.87 -10.36 6.59
C SER A 43 -16.99 -9.93 5.66
N LEU A 44 -16.69 -9.10 4.64
CA LEU A 44 -17.67 -8.67 3.66
C LEU A 44 -18.16 -9.84 2.77
N CYS A 45 -17.28 -10.77 2.39
CA CYS A 45 -17.66 -11.99 1.67
C CYS A 45 -18.63 -12.87 2.49
N ARG A 46 -18.44 -13.00 3.81
CA ARG A 46 -19.39 -13.73 4.68
C ARG A 46 -20.76 -13.08 4.69
N ILE A 47 -20.81 -11.75 4.78
CA ILE A 47 -22.07 -10.99 4.75
C ILE A 47 -22.80 -11.23 3.43
N LEU A 48 -22.09 -11.13 2.31
CA LEU A 48 -22.64 -11.34 0.97
C LEU A 48 -23.14 -12.77 0.76
N ALA A 49 -22.35 -13.78 1.15
CA ALA A 49 -22.72 -15.19 1.02
C ALA A 49 -23.95 -15.57 1.88
N GLY A 50 -24.20 -14.83 2.97
CA GLY A 50 -25.40 -15.00 3.79
C GLY A 50 -26.67 -14.34 3.24
N GLN A 51 -26.59 -13.54 2.17
CA GLN A 51 -27.75 -12.89 1.56
C GLN A 51 -28.49 -13.84 0.61
N SER A 52 -29.82 -13.72 0.55
CA SER A 52 -30.66 -14.44 -0.42
C SER A 52 -30.69 -13.75 -1.80
N SER A 53 -29.52 -13.39 -2.33
CA SER A 53 -29.36 -12.71 -3.63
C SER A 53 -28.32 -13.41 -4.48
N SER A 54 -28.67 -13.70 -5.74
CA SER A 54 -27.74 -14.31 -6.70
C SER A 54 -26.55 -13.41 -7.00
N ASP A 55 -26.74 -12.09 -7.01
CA ASP A 55 -25.65 -11.13 -7.23
C ASP A 55 -24.69 -11.09 -6.03
N CYS A 56 -25.22 -11.11 -4.80
CA CYS A 56 -24.40 -11.19 -3.60
C CYS A 56 -23.57 -12.48 -3.58
N LEU A 57 -24.19 -13.61 -3.94
CA LEU A 57 -23.50 -14.89 -4.05
C LEU A 57 -22.40 -14.85 -5.11
N ALA A 58 -22.70 -14.37 -6.32
CA ALA A 58 -21.71 -14.24 -7.40
C ALA A 58 -20.54 -13.34 -7.00
N ALA A 59 -20.84 -12.23 -6.33
CA ALA A 59 -19.82 -11.30 -5.85
C ALA A 59 -18.90 -11.94 -4.79
N ALA A 60 -19.47 -12.67 -3.83
CA ALA A 60 -18.71 -13.42 -2.82
C ALA A 60 -17.85 -14.52 -3.46
N GLN A 61 -18.42 -15.27 -4.40
CA GLN A 61 -17.72 -16.32 -5.16
C GLN A 61 -16.49 -15.77 -5.90
N GLY A 62 -16.66 -14.69 -6.65
CA GLY A 62 -15.55 -14.04 -7.36
C GLY A 62 -14.47 -13.49 -6.41
N MET A 63 -14.87 -12.78 -5.36
CA MET A 63 -13.91 -12.20 -4.39
C MET A 63 -13.11 -13.28 -3.64
N LEU A 64 -13.74 -14.40 -3.27
CA LEU A 64 -13.05 -15.51 -2.63
C LEU A 64 -12.16 -16.28 -3.61
N ALA A 65 -12.58 -16.44 -4.86
CA ALA A 65 -11.73 -17.02 -5.91
C ALA A 65 -10.47 -16.16 -6.13
N TRP A 66 -10.60 -14.83 -6.17
CA TRP A 66 -9.46 -13.91 -6.18
C TRP A 66 -8.59 -14.08 -4.94
N ALA A 67 -9.16 -14.00 -3.74
CA ALA A 67 -8.42 -14.09 -2.48
C ALA A 67 -7.61 -15.39 -2.37
N PHE A 68 -8.17 -16.51 -2.85
CA PHE A 68 -7.46 -17.79 -2.93
C PHE A 68 -6.33 -17.78 -3.97
N GLN A 69 -6.54 -17.19 -5.14
CA GLN A 69 -5.49 -17.09 -6.15
C GLN A 69 -4.36 -16.13 -5.76
N GLU A 70 -4.68 -15.09 -4.98
CA GLU A 70 -3.73 -14.15 -4.39
C GLU A 70 -2.89 -14.81 -3.29
N ASN A 71 -3.54 -15.46 -2.32
CA ASN A 71 -2.87 -16.19 -1.25
C ASN A 71 -3.49 -17.59 -1.06
N PRO A 72 -2.97 -18.63 -1.74
CA PRO A 72 -3.53 -19.98 -1.68
C PRO A 72 -3.32 -20.69 -0.33
N PHE A 73 -2.56 -20.08 0.58
CA PHE A 73 -2.27 -20.58 1.92
C PHE A 73 -3.05 -19.87 3.03
N ASP A 74 -3.92 -18.90 2.71
CA ASP A 74 -4.80 -18.31 3.71
C ASP A 74 -5.91 -19.29 4.12
N ALA A 75 -5.76 -19.89 5.30
CA ALA A 75 -6.65 -20.94 5.79
C ALA A 75 -8.10 -20.46 5.94
N ALA A 76 -8.31 -19.20 6.34
CA ALA A 76 -9.64 -18.64 6.57
C ALA A 76 -10.41 -18.43 5.25
N THR A 77 -9.74 -17.90 4.23
CA THR A 77 -10.26 -17.78 2.86
C THR A 77 -10.52 -19.16 2.26
N ALA A 78 -9.55 -20.08 2.34
CA ALA A 78 -9.69 -21.42 1.79
C ALA A 78 -10.89 -22.16 2.42
N ALA A 79 -11.07 -22.03 3.73
CA ALA A 79 -12.17 -22.67 4.44
C ALA A 79 -13.54 -22.15 4.00
N LEU A 80 -13.69 -20.82 3.86
CA LEU A 80 -14.94 -20.21 3.41
C LEU A 80 -15.21 -20.53 1.93
N LEU A 81 -14.19 -20.48 1.08
CA LEU A 81 -14.32 -20.79 -0.34
C LEU A 81 -14.73 -22.25 -0.57
N GLU A 82 -14.15 -23.21 0.16
CA GLU A 82 -14.54 -24.61 0.03
C GLU A 82 -15.98 -24.84 0.49
N SER A 83 -16.38 -24.25 1.63
CA SER A 83 -17.77 -24.32 2.09
C SER A 83 -18.75 -23.78 1.05
N LEU A 84 -18.38 -22.69 0.36
CA LEU A 84 -19.21 -22.09 -0.68
C LEU A 84 -19.23 -22.95 -1.95
N GLN A 85 -18.09 -23.53 -2.33
CA GLN A 85 -17.96 -24.44 -3.47
C GLN A 85 -18.76 -25.73 -3.28
N ASP A 86 -18.80 -26.28 -2.06
CA ASP A 86 -19.56 -27.50 -1.77
C ASP A 86 -21.07 -27.24 -1.78
N ALA A 87 -21.51 -26.06 -1.32
CA ALA A 87 -22.92 -25.65 -1.38
C ALA A 87 -23.36 -25.23 -2.79
N HIS A 88 -22.49 -24.55 -3.53
CA HIS A 88 -22.77 -23.95 -4.84
C HIS A 88 -21.56 -24.12 -5.77
N PRO A 89 -21.40 -25.28 -6.44
CA PRO A 89 -20.26 -25.54 -7.29
C PRO A 89 -20.12 -24.51 -8.42
N PHE A 90 -19.00 -23.79 -8.44
CA PHE A 90 -18.72 -22.75 -9.43
C PHE A 90 -17.25 -22.70 -9.88
N LEU A 91 -16.33 -23.15 -9.02
CA LEU A 91 -14.92 -23.24 -9.36
C LEU A 91 -14.69 -24.32 -10.43
N PRO A 92 -13.76 -24.07 -11.37
CA PRO A 92 -13.30 -25.11 -12.26
C PRO A 92 -12.72 -26.32 -11.49
N PRO A 93 -12.80 -27.55 -12.03
CA PRO A 93 -12.37 -28.76 -11.34
C PRO A 93 -10.93 -28.69 -10.83
N ARG A 94 -10.02 -28.10 -11.61
CA ARG A 94 -8.61 -27.99 -11.22
C ARG A 94 -8.42 -27.03 -10.05
N THR A 95 -9.11 -25.89 -10.06
CA THR A 95 -9.10 -24.91 -8.96
C THR A 95 -9.68 -25.50 -7.68
N ALA A 96 -10.80 -26.22 -7.77
CA ALA A 96 -11.38 -26.91 -6.63
C ALA A 96 -10.45 -28.00 -6.06
N ALA A 97 -9.73 -28.73 -6.90
CA ALA A 97 -8.75 -29.72 -6.44
C ALA A 97 -7.55 -29.06 -5.73
N LEU A 98 -7.03 -27.95 -6.27
CA LEU A 98 -5.94 -27.19 -5.65
C LEU A 98 -6.36 -26.57 -4.32
N LEU A 99 -7.57 -26.03 -4.23
CA LEU A 99 -8.16 -25.52 -2.99
C LEU A 99 -8.19 -26.58 -1.88
N ARG A 100 -8.70 -27.78 -2.19
CA ARG A 100 -8.73 -28.90 -1.22
C ARG A 100 -7.34 -29.29 -0.77
N LEU A 101 -6.39 -29.35 -1.72
CA LEU A 101 -5.01 -29.70 -1.44
C LEU A 101 -4.33 -28.68 -0.51
N THR A 102 -4.40 -27.39 -0.82
CA THR A 102 -3.73 -26.37 0.01
C THR A 102 -4.40 -26.24 1.37
N ARG A 103 -5.74 -26.32 1.45
CA ARG A 103 -6.45 -26.36 2.73
C ARG A 103 -6.00 -27.54 3.59
N ALA A 104 -5.94 -28.74 3.03
CA ALA A 104 -5.46 -29.92 3.73
C ALA A 104 -4.04 -29.72 4.27
N ALA A 105 -3.16 -29.11 3.47
CA ALA A 105 -1.79 -28.82 3.88
C ALA A 105 -1.70 -27.80 5.02
N THR A 106 -2.58 -26.79 5.06
CA THR A 106 -2.60 -25.77 6.12
C THR A 106 -3.33 -26.19 7.39
N ALA A 107 -4.21 -27.20 7.33
CA ALA A 107 -5.05 -27.61 8.46
C ALA A 107 -4.31 -28.45 9.52
N SER A 108 -3.20 -29.09 9.16
CA SER A 108 -2.42 -29.94 10.07
C SER A 108 -0.93 -29.80 9.77
N PRO A 109 -0.31 -28.65 10.13
CA PRO A 109 1.12 -28.49 9.98
C PRO A 109 1.86 -29.50 10.88
N PRO A 110 3.06 -29.97 10.49
CA PRO A 110 3.89 -30.79 11.36
C PRO A 110 4.21 -30.07 12.68
N ASP A 111 4.04 -30.76 13.81
CA ASP A 111 4.23 -30.19 15.16
C ASP A 111 5.70 -30.07 15.59
N ASP A 112 6.65 -30.56 14.78
CA ASP A 112 8.06 -30.66 15.15
C ASP A 112 8.81 -29.31 15.13
N ILE A 113 8.46 -28.41 14.21
CA ILE A 113 9.06 -27.08 14.10
C ILE A 113 7.99 -26.06 13.69
N ARG A 114 7.72 -25.10 14.58
CA ARG A 114 6.77 -24.00 14.31
C ARG A 114 7.47 -22.86 13.59
N PHE A 115 7.14 -22.68 12.30
CA PHE A 115 7.77 -21.65 11.48
C PHE A 115 7.58 -20.23 12.02
N ASP A 116 6.45 -19.93 12.68
CA ASP A 116 6.22 -18.61 13.29
C ASP A 116 7.25 -18.25 14.37
N GLU A 117 7.72 -19.24 15.14
CA GLU A 117 8.75 -19.03 16.17
C GLU A 117 10.10 -18.73 15.52
N LEU A 118 10.45 -19.43 14.43
CA LEU A 118 11.64 -19.14 13.63
C LEU A 118 11.58 -17.74 13.01
N ARG A 119 10.44 -17.38 12.43
CA ARG A 119 10.19 -16.06 11.83
C ARG A 119 10.31 -14.95 12.86
N ALA A 120 9.75 -15.13 14.06
CA ALA A 120 9.86 -14.18 15.16
C ALA A 120 11.31 -13.98 15.65
N GLY A 121 12.14 -15.03 15.55
CA GLY A 121 13.57 -14.96 15.87
C GLY A 121 14.40 -14.16 14.87
N GLY A 122 13.94 -13.98 13.63
CA GLY A 122 14.60 -13.14 12.60
C GLY A 122 15.91 -13.70 12.04
N ASP A 123 16.32 -14.92 12.42
CA ASP A 123 17.55 -15.54 11.94
C ASP A 123 17.36 -16.10 10.52
N THR A 124 17.89 -15.37 9.55
CA THR A 124 17.79 -15.73 8.12
C THR A 124 18.48 -17.07 7.82
N ALA A 125 19.57 -17.41 8.52
CA ALA A 125 20.27 -18.67 8.30
C ALA A 125 19.43 -19.87 8.79
N LEU A 126 18.74 -19.72 9.93
CA LEU A 126 17.80 -20.73 10.41
C LEU A 126 16.58 -20.89 9.48
N ILE A 127 16.07 -19.80 8.92
CA ILE A 127 14.98 -19.84 7.93
C ILE A 127 15.42 -20.58 6.67
N VAL A 128 16.61 -20.27 6.12
CA VAL A 128 17.16 -20.98 4.96
C VAL A 128 17.33 -22.47 5.28
N ARG A 129 17.88 -22.80 6.45
CA ARG A 129 18.05 -24.19 6.88
C ARG A 129 16.73 -24.94 7.02
N TYR A 130 15.70 -24.28 7.55
CA TYR A 130 14.35 -24.83 7.63
C TYR A 130 13.82 -25.17 6.24
N LEU A 131 13.93 -24.24 5.28
CA LEU A 131 13.45 -24.44 3.91
C LEU A 131 14.19 -25.58 3.18
N GLU A 132 15.50 -25.71 3.36
CA GLU A 132 16.29 -26.82 2.81
C GLU A 132 15.83 -28.19 3.30
N LEU A 133 15.48 -28.29 4.59
CA LEU A 133 14.99 -29.52 5.20
C LEU A 133 13.54 -29.79 4.79
N ALA A 134 12.71 -28.76 4.78
CA ALA A 134 11.31 -28.84 4.37
C ALA A 134 11.15 -29.34 2.92
N ALA A 135 12.01 -28.87 2.00
CA ALA A 135 12.01 -29.31 0.62
C ALA A 135 12.32 -30.81 0.44
N LYS A 136 13.01 -31.44 1.41
CA LYS A 136 13.37 -32.87 1.37
C LYS A 136 12.32 -33.76 2.03
N ASP A 137 11.42 -33.20 2.84
CA ASP A 137 10.34 -33.92 3.50
C ASP A 137 9.18 -34.15 2.52
N LYS A 138 9.23 -35.26 1.78
CA LYS A 138 8.21 -35.61 0.78
C LYS A 138 6.78 -35.64 1.32
N ALA A 139 6.59 -35.96 2.60
CA ALA A 139 5.27 -36.08 3.20
C ALA A 139 4.68 -34.71 3.58
N SER A 140 5.54 -33.76 4.00
CA SER A 140 5.09 -32.50 4.58
C SER A 140 5.61 -31.24 3.87
N ALA A 141 6.26 -31.38 2.72
CA ALA A 141 6.88 -30.27 1.99
C ALA A 141 5.92 -29.10 1.78
N LEU A 142 4.69 -29.37 1.32
CA LEU A 142 3.67 -28.33 1.10
C LEU A 142 3.24 -27.68 2.42
N SER A 143 2.96 -28.47 3.46
CA SER A 143 2.55 -27.97 4.78
C SER A 143 3.63 -27.12 5.46
N ARG A 144 4.91 -27.44 5.22
CA ARG A 144 6.06 -26.66 5.71
C ARG A 144 6.31 -25.41 4.86
N LEU A 145 6.07 -25.48 3.56
CA LEU A 145 6.23 -24.32 2.67
C LEU A 145 5.13 -23.28 2.87
N ALA A 146 3.89 -23.70 3.10
CA ALA A 146 2.73 -22.81 3.18
C ALA A 146 2.91 -21.59 4.12
N PRO A 147 3.31 -21.77 5.40
CA PRO A 147 3.57 -20.62 6.29
C PRO A 147 4.88 -19.89 5.99
N ALA A 148 5.79 -20.52 5.24
CA ALA A 148 7.14 -20.02 4.97
C ALA A 148 7.28 -19.28 3.63
N PHE A 149 6.34 -19.45 2.71
CA PHE A 149 6.45 -18.95 1.34
C PHE A 149 6.59 -17.43 1.27
N ALA A 150 5.78 -16.69 2.04
CA ALA A 150 5.88 -15.23 2.12
C ALA A 150 7.26 -14.76 2.61
N THR A 151 7.87 -15.48 3.56
CA THR A 151 9.23 -15.19 4.05
C THR A 151 10.29 -15.60 3.03
N LEU A 152 10.10 -16.72 2.32
CA LEU A 152 10.98 -17.14 1.22
C LEU A 152 11.08 -16.05 0.16
N CYS A 153 9.95 -15.45 -0.24
CA CYS A 153 9.91 -14.33 -1.20
C CYS A 153 10.64 -13.07 -0.70
N ARG A 154 10.92 -12.96 0.60
CA ARG A 154 11.56 -11.82 1.25
C ARG A 154 12.99 -12.12 1.72
N LEU A 155 13.55 -13.28 1.35
CA LEU A 155 14.96 -13.54 1.61
C LEU A 155 15.82 -12.49 0.89
N PRO A 156 16.95 -12.04 1.51
CA PRO A 156 17.78 -10.99 0.91
C PRO A 156 18.30 -11.35 -0.48
N ASP A 157 18.73 -12.60 -0.68
CA ASP A 157 19.24 -13.11 -1.94
C ASP A 157 18.12 -13.75 -2.78
N ALA A 158 17.81 -13.12 -3.92
CA ALA A 158 16.76 -13.56 -4.83
C ALA A 158 17.11 -14.87 -5.59
N ASP A 159 18.40 -15.14 -5.84
CA ASP A 159 18.86 -16.38 -6.47
C ASP A 159 18.81 -17.54 -5.49
N ALA A 160 19.19 -17.30 -4.24
CA ALA A 160 19.02 -18.26 -3.16
C ALA A 160 17.53 -18.58 -2.92
N ALA A 161 16.66 -17.58 -2.88
CA ALA A 161 15.21 -17.77 -2.74
C ALA A 161 14.64 -18.63 -3.88
N ALA A 162 15.02 -18.34 -5.13
CA ALA A 162 14.59 -19.11 -6.30
C ALA A 162 15.09 -20.56 -6.25
N SER A 163 16.34 -20.76 -5.85
CA SER A 163 16.94 -22.10 -5.69
C SER A 163 16.26 -22.92 -4.61
N LEU A 164 15.94 -22.29 -3.46
CA LEU A 164 15.19 -22.92 -2.38
C LEU A 164 13.78 -23.31 -2.82
N LEU A 165 13.06 -22.42 -3.51
CA LEU A 165 11.73 -22.74 -4.04
C LEU A 165 11.80 -23.90 -5.05
N ALA A 166 12.77 -23.86 -5.97
CA ALA A 166 12.94 -24.92 -6.98
C ALA A 166 13.15 -26.31 -6.37
N ALA A 167 13.75 -26.41 -5.18
CA ALA A 167 13.91 -27.67 -4.46
C ALA A 167 12.57 -28.32 -4.04
N PHE A 168 11.48 -27.54 -3.94
CA PHE A 168 10.14 -28.07 -3.66
C PHE A 168 9.42 -28.63 -4.90
N ALA A 169 9.89 -28.33 -6.12
CA ALA A 169 9.20 -28.71 -7.37
C ALA A 169 8.84 -30.21 -7.46
N PRO A 170 9.68 -31.17 -7.03
CA PRO A 170 9.34 -32.59 -7.08
C PRO A 170 8.22 -33.01 -6.12
N ASN A 171 7.92 -32.19 -5.10
CA ASN A 171 6.98 -32.50 -4.01
C ASN A 171 5.70 -31.64 -4.06
N LEU A 172 5.55 -30.79 -5.08
CA LEU A 172 4.41 -29.92 -5.28
C LEU A 172 3.67 -30.28 -6.58
N PRO A 173 2.35 -30.09 -6.66
CA PRO A 173 1.66 -30.16 -7.94
C PRO A 173 2.25 -29.13 -8.92
N PRO A 174 2.49 -29.50 -10.20
CA PRO A 174 3.10 -28.60 -11.18
C PRO A 174 2.39 -27.24 -11.31
N ALA A 175 1.05 -27.24 -11.30
CA ALA A 175 0.27 -26.01 -11.41
C ALA A 175 0.44 -25.09 -10.18
N LEU A 176 0.57 -25.65 -8.97
CA LEU A 176 0.84 -24.86 -7.76
C LEU A 176 2.27 -24.33 -7.77
N PHE A 177 3.24 -25.18 -8.08
CA PHE A 177 4.64 -24.76 -8.17
C PHE A 177 4.84 -23.62 -9.19
N ALA A 178 4.25 -23.73 -10.38
CA ALA A 178 4.32 -22.69 -11.40
C ALA A 178 3.77 -21.34 -10.88
N ARG A 179 2.64 -21.37 -10.18
CA ARG A 179 2.04 -20.18 -9.55
C ARG A 179 2.95 -19.55 -8.50
N LEU A 180 3.56 -20.33 -7.62
CA LEU A 180 4.50 -19.83 -6.59
C LEU A 180 5.78 -19.27 -7.22
N ALA A 181 6.32 -19.94 -8.25
CA ALA A 181 7.50 -19.50 -8.97
C ALA A 181 7.25 -18.19 -9.73
N ALA A 182 6.07 -18.05 -10.35
CA ALA A 182 5.68 -16.81 -11.04
C ALA A 182 5.52 -15.63 -10.06
N GLU A 183 4.99 -15.86 -8.85
CA GLU A 183 4.94 -14.81 -7.81
C GLU A 183 6.32 -14.40 -7.34
N LEU A 184 7.18 -15.37 -7.01
CA LEU A 184 8.55 -15.07 -6.64
C LEU A 184 9.25 -14.25 -7.74
N ALA A 185 9.07 -14.63 -9.00
CA ALA A 185 9.63 -13.88 -10.12
C ALA A 185 9.02 -12.47 -10.23
N CYS A 186 7.69 -12.34 -10.14
CA CYS A 186 7.00 -11.04 -10.18
C CYS A 186 7.52 -10.08 -9.10
N LEU A 187 7.80 -10.59 -7.91
CA LEU A 187 8.25 -9.81 -6.76
C LEU A 187 9.76 -9.52 -6.77
N ARG A 188 10.58 -10.37 -7.39
CA ARG A 188 12.05 -10.37 -7.21
C ARG A 188 12.86 -10.22 -8.49
N ARG A 189 12.24 -10.32 -9.66
CA ARG A 189 12.92 -10.29 -10.95
C ARG A 189 12.46 -9.11 -11.81
N PRO A 190 13.26 -8.71 -12.81
CA PRO A 190 12.80 -7.79 -13.84
C PRO A 190 11.52 -8.31 -14.52
N PRO A 191 10.61 -7.42 -14.97
CA PRO A 191 9.34 -7.81 -15.56
C PRO A 191 9.49 -8.64 -16.84
N GLU A 192 10.63 -8.52 -17.54
CA GLU A 192 11.01 -9.31 -18.71
C GLU A 192 11.12 -10.81 -18.39
N ASP A 193 11.56 -11.15 -17.18
CA ASP A 193 11.72 -12.53 -16.71
C ASP A 193 10.44 -13.06 -16.07
N ALA A 194 9.69 -12.21 -15.37
CA ALA A 194 8.47 -12.59 -14.66
C ALA A 194 7.27 -12.78 -15.60
N LEU A 195 7.10 -11.90 -16.60
CA LEU A 195 5.93 -11.90 -17.48
C LEU A 195 5.76 -13.23 -18.24
N PRO A 196 6.79 -13.87 -18.82
CA PRO A 196 6.63 -15.17 -19.47
C PRO A 196 6.10 -16.27 -18.54
N LEU A 197 6.51 -16.27 -17.27
CA LEU A 197 6.01 -17.23 -16.27
C LEU A 197 4.53 -16.99 -15.98
N LEU A 198 4.10 -15.73 -15.86
CA LEU A 198 2.70 -15.36 -15.66
C LEU A 198 1.80 -15.72 -16.85
N LEU A 199 2.32 -15.59 -18.08
CA LEU A 199 1.58 -15.91 -19.30
C LEU A 199 1.41 -17.43 -19.52
N THR A 200 2.30 -18.24 -18.95
CA THR A 200 2.25 -19.72 -19.02
C THR A 200 1.49 -20.35 -17.86
N LEU A 201 1.04 -19.56 -16.87
CA LEU A 201 0.19 -20.06 -15.80
C LEU A 201 -1.09 -20.65 -16.36
N ASP A 202 -1.49 -21.75 -15.74
CA ASP A 202 -2.76 -22.39 -15.95
C ASP A 202 -3.92 -21.40 -15.71
N ARG A 203 -4.60 -21.00 -16.79
CA ARG A 203 -5.67 -20.01 -16.74
C ARG A 203 -6.89 -20.51 -15.96
N GLU A 204 -7.14 -21.81 -15.96
CA GLU A 204 -8.26 -22.41 -15.22
C GLU A 204 -8.04 -22.22 -13.70
N ALA A 205 -6.82 -22.46 -13.23
CA ALA A 205 -6.45 -22.38 -11.82
C ALA A 205 -6.11 -20.96 -11.33
N TRP A 206 -5.37 -20.20 -12.13
CA TRP A 206 -4.68 -18.98 -11.70
C TRP A 206 -4.90 -17.77 -12.61
N GLY A 207 -5.95 -17.82 -13.45
CA GLY A 207 -6.21 -16.79 -14.46
C GLY A 207 -6.33 -15.37 -13.89
N LEU A 208 -7.02 -15.19 -12.75
CA LEU A 208 -7.19 -13.86 -12.15
C LEU A 208 -5.86 -13.31 -11.65
N TYR A 209 -5.11 -14.13 -10.88
CA TYR A 209 -3.78 -13.75 -10.41
C TYR A 209 -2.85 -13.40 -11.57
N ALA A 210 -2.83 -14.26 -12.60
CA ALA A 210 -2.00 -14.06 -13.76
C ALA A 210 -2.33 -12.75 -14.50
N ALA A 211 -3.61 -12.41 -14.65
CA ALA A 211 -4.04 -11.17 -15.28
C ALA A 211 -3.60 -9.93 -14.48
N VAL A 212 -3.76 -9.94 -13.16
CA VAL A 212 -3.37 -8.82 -12.29
C VAL A 212 -1.85 -8.66 -12.24
N ALA A 213 -1.11 -9.74 -11.98
CA ALA A 213 0.35 -9.69 -11.93
C ALA A 213 0.97 -9.37 -13.29
N ALA A 214 0.40 -9.86 -14.40
CA ALA A 214 0.88 -9.46 -15.73
C ALA A 214 0.55 -8.01 -16.05
N SER A 215 -0.59 -7.47 -15.59
CA SER A 215 -0.88 -6.04 -15.69
C SER A 215 0.22 -5.21 -15.01
N HIS A 216 0.68 -5.64 -13.82
CA HIS A 216 1.81 -5.03 -13.14
C HIS A 216 3.10 -5.08 -13.99
N CYS A 217 3.51 -6.27 -14.47
CA CYS A 217 4.72 -6.40 -15.29
C CYS A 217 4.65 -5.57 -16.58
N LEU A 218 3.52 -5.62 -17.30
CA LEU A 218 3.29 -4.85 -18.53
C LEU A 218 3.35 -3.34 -18.28
N SER A 219 2.80 -2.87 -17.16
CA SER A 219 2.89 -1.46 -16.76
C SER A 219 4.34 -1.02 -16.55
N ARG A 220 5.17 -1.88 -15.96
CA ARG A 220 6.60 -1.62 -15.75
C ARG A 220 7.43 -1.67 -17.03
N LEU A 221 7.00 -2.46 -18.01
CA LEU A 221 7.59 -2.50 -19.36
C LEU A 221 7.16 -1.29 -20.23
N GLY A 222 6.30 -0.40 -19.73
CA GLY A 222 5.75 0.71 -20.50
C GLY A 222 4.62 0.31 -21.46
N GLU A 223 4.20 -0.95 -21.46
CA GLU A 223 3.16 -1.54 -22.31
C GLU A 223 1.76 -1.27 -21.73
N ARG A 224 1.42 0.01 -21.58
CA ARG A 224 0.26 0.48 -20.79
C ARG A 224 -1.09 -0.01 -21.31
N ASP A 225 -1.30 -0.07 -22.62
CA ASP A 225 -2.55 -0.58 -23.19
C ASP A 225 -2.74 -2.07 -22.86
N LYS A 226 -1.68 -2.88 -22.99
CA LYS A 226 -1.73 -4.30 -22.61
C LYS A 226 -1.95 -4.46 -21.10
N ALA A 227 -1.32 -3.60 -20.29
CA ALA A 227 -1.53 -3.58 -18.85
C ALA A 227 -2.99 -3.27 -18.49
N ARG A 228 -3.59 -2.27 -19.15
CA ARG A 228 -5.00 -1.90 -19.03
C ARG A 228 -5.89 -3.08 -19.39
N ASP A 229 -5.65 -3.71 -20.54
CA ASP A 229 -6.48 -4.80 -21.03
C ASP A 229 -6.44 -6.02 -20.09
N ALA A 230 -5.28 -6.35 -19.51
CA ALA A 230 -5.13 -7.39 -18.50
C ALA A 230 -5.88 -7.05 -17.20
N CYS A 231 -5.77 -5.81 -16.70
CA CYS A 231 -6.50 -5.35 -15.52
C CYS A 231 -8.02 -5.38 -15.74
N LEU A 232 -8.47 -4.92 -16.91
CA LEU A 232 -9.85 -4.92 -17.33
C LEU A 232 -10.42 -6.33 -17.52
N ALA A 233 -9.61 -7.32 -17.91
CA ALA A 233 -10.03 -8.71 -17.96
C ALA A 233 -10.37 -9.23 -16.56
N ALA A 234 -9.50 -9.03 -15.57
CA ALA A 234 -9.77 -9.39 -14.18
C ALA A 234 -10.99 -8.64 -13.61
N ARG A 235 -11.07 -7.31 -13.84
CA ARG A 235 -12.21 -6.48 -13.41
C ARG A 235 -13.54 -6.95 -14.02
N SER A 236 -13.55 -7.46 -15.25
CA SER A 236 -14.79 -7.93 -15.88
C SER A 236 -15.45 -9.11 -15.14
N LEU A 237 -14.65 -9.92 -14.44
CA LEU A 237 -15.13 -10.99 -13.58
C LEU A 237 -15.33 -10.55 -12.12
N LEU A 238 -14.75 -9.41 -11.74
CA LEU A 238 -14.75 -8.87 -10.38
C LEU A 238 -15.17 -7.39 -10.38
N PRO A 239 -16.33 -7.00 -10.93
CA PRO A 239 -16.75 -5.59 -11.00
C PRO A 239 -16.86 -4.93 -9.62
N GLN A 240 -17.07 -5.73 -8.57
CA GLN A 240 -17.10 -5.32 -7.18
C GLN A 240 -15.70 -5.08 -6.57
N HIS A 241 -14.60 -5.47 -7.21
CA HIS A 241 -13.27 -5.31 -6.61
C HIS A 241 -12.76 -3.87 -6.74
N VAL A 242 -12.81 -3.12 -5.64
CA VAL A 242 -12.55 -1.66 -5.59
C VAL A 242 -11.22 -1.30 -6.21
N ASN A 243 -10.13 -1.91 -5.76
CA ASN A 243 -8.78 -1.59 -6.22
C ASN A 243 -8.58 -1.89 -7.71
N LEU A 244 -9.33 -2.85 -8.29
CA LEU A 244 -9.25 -3.14 -9.73
C LEU A 244 -9.96 -2.07 -10.53
N THR A 245 -11.11 -1.57 -10.06
CA THR A 245 -11.79 -0.41 -10.66
C THR A 245 -10.92 0.84 -10.61
N LEU A 246 -10.34 1.15 -9.44
CA LEU A 246 -9.43 2.29 -9.29
C LEU A 246 -8.20 2.18 -10.21
N ARG A 247 -7.56 1.00 -10.24
CA ARG A 247 -6.39 0.76 -11.10
C ARG A 247 -6.72 0.79 -12.59
N ALA A 248 -7.84 0.20 -13.00
CA ALA A 248 -8.27 0.19 -14.40
C ALA A 248 -8.58 1.62 -14.89
N TYR A 249 -9.21 2.43 -14.05
CA TYR A 249 -9.45 3.85 -14.34
C TYR A 249 -8.13 4.58 -14.52
N GLU A 250 -7.20 4.41 -13.57
CA GLU A 250 -5.87 5.01 -13.64
C GLU A 250 -5.14 4.65 -14.93
N LEU A 251 -5.14 3.37 -15.33
CA LEU A 251 -4.52 2.90 -16.57
C LEU A 251 -5.19 3.44 -17.84
N SER A 252 -6.45 3.87 -17.75
CA SER A 252 -7.21 4.44 -18.87
C SER A 252 -6.94 5.93 -19.08
N LEU A 253 -6.35 6.61 -18.10
CA LEU A 253 -5.96 8.00 -18.23
C LEU A 253 -4.71 8.14 -19.12
N PRO A 254 -4.63 9.22 -19.93
CA PRO A 254 -3.43 9.53 -20.69
C PRO A 254 -2.26 9.83 -19.75
N ARG A 255 -1.06 9.42 -20.13
CA ARG A 255 0.17 9.81 -19.40
C ARG A 255 0.71 11.09 -20.00
N ALA A 256 0.48 12.21 -19.33
CA ALA A 256 1.22 13.44 -19.63
C ALA A 256 2.60 13.38 -18.96
N THR A 257 3.59 14.02 -19.58
CA THR A 257 4.82 14.36 -18.87
C THR A 257 4.49 15.60 -18.03
N PRO A 258 4.56 15.52 -16.69
CA PRO A 258 4.28 16.67 -15.85
C PRO A 258 5.31 17.76 -16.14
N PRO A 259 4.91 19.05 -16.11
CA PRO A 259 5.86 20.13 -16.33
C PRO A 259 6.86 20.19 -15.17
N THR A 260 8.12 20.49 -15.50
CA THR A 260 9.20 20.68 -14.53
C THR A 260 8.79 21.74 -13.49
N PRO A 261 9.12 21.56 -12.20
CA PRO A 261 8.79 22.52 -11.17
C PRO A 261 9.44 23.89 -11.41
N GLU A 262 8.68 24.97 -11.29
CA GLU A 262 9.18 26.34 -11.44
C GLU A 262 9.82 26.86 -10.13
N PRO A 263 10.68 27.90 -10.19
CA PRO A 263 11.12 28.63 -9.01
C PRO A 263 9.97 29.04 -8.08
N ASN A 264 10.14 28.77 -6.78
CA ASN A 264 9.15 29.05 -5.72
C ASN A 264 7.80 28.32 -5.90
N GLU A 265 7.71 27.35 -6.81
CA GLU A 265 6.55 26.47 -6.88
C GLU A 265 6.50 25.49 -5.71
N ALA A 266 7.66 24.93 -5.34
CA ALA A 266 7.78 23.99 -4.23
C ALA A 266 9.07 24.20 -3.41
N ALA A 267 8.97 23.89 -2.11
CA ALA A 267 10.11 23.60 -1.25
C ALA A 267 10.04 22.14 -0.80
N VAL A 268 11.14 21.41 -0.91
CA VAL A 268 11.31 20.07 -0.34
C VAL A 268 11.96 20.22 1.03
N CYS A 269 11.29 19.76 2.07
CA CYS A 269 11.66 19.95 3.46
C CYS A 269 12.01 18.61 4.12
N LEU A 270 13.20 18.51 4.69
CA LEU A 270 13.67 17.33 5.42
C LEU A 270 14.24 17.74 6.78
N TYR A 271 14.14 16.86 7.77
CA TYR A 271 14.85 17.02 9.04
C TYR A 271 15.44 15.69 9.47
N SER A 272 16.57 15.73 10.19
CA SER A 272 17.20 14.52 10.71
C SER A 272 17.71 14.74 12.13
N MET A 273 17.83 13.64 12.88
CA MET A 273 18.49 13.61 14.19
C MET A 273 19.33 12.33 14.29
N ASN A 274 20.65 12.49 14.38
CA ASN A 274 21.59 11.39 14.62
C ASN A 274 21.50 10.23 13.60
N LYS A 275 21.29 10.55 12.31
CA LYS A 275 21.28 9.59 11.21
C LYS A 275 22.23 10.00 10.08
N ALA A 276 23.41 10.55 10.38
CA ALA A 276 24.30 11.18 9.40
C ALA A 276 24.53 10.37 8.10
N GLU A 277 24.84 9.08 8.19
CA GLU A 277 25.10 8.24 7.01
C GLU A 277 23.85 8.03 6.15
N LEU A 278 22.73 7.74 6.79
CA LEU A 278 21.47 7.51 6.10
C LEU A 278 20.95 8.80 5.44
N PHE A 279 21.11 9.92 6.15
CA PHE A 279 20.69 11.22 5.63
C PHE A 279 21.57 11.70 4.47
N ARG A 280 22.88 11.39 4.50
CA ARG A 280 23.78 11.59 3.36
C ARG A 280 23.27 10.85 2.13
N ASP A 281 22.94 9.57 2.29
CA ASP A 281 22.46 8.74 1.18
C ASP A 281 21.13 9.27 0.63
N CYS A 282 20.21 9.67 1.52
CA CYS A 282 18.93 10.29 1.16
C CYS A 282 19.11 11.60 0.37
N LEU A 283 19.94 12.52 0.85
CA LEU A 283 20.16 13.82 0.19
C LEU A 283 20.93 13.67 -1.13
N ALA A 284 21.88 12.74 -1.19
CA ALA A 284 22.57 12.40 -2.44
C ALA A 284 21.61 11.82 -3.47
N HIS A 285 20.71 10.92 -3.06
CA HIS A 285 19.64 10.40 -3.92
C HIS A 285 18.71 11.52 -4.40
N LEU A 286 18.25 12.38 -3.48
CA LEU A 286 17.36 13.50 -3.79
C LEU A 286 17.97 14.44 -4.85
N ALA A 287 19.28 14.71 -4.79
CA ALA A 287 19.99 15.52 -5.77
C ALA A 287 20.03 14.89 -7.19
N THR A 288 19.74 13.60 -7.33
CA THR A 288 19.61 12.93 -8.65
C THR A 288 18.20 12.96 -9.23
N THR A 289 17.21 13.45 -8.47
CA THR A 289 15.82 13.57 -8.92
C THR A 289 15.56 14.90 -9.65
N ASP A 290 14.48 14.97 -10.44
CA ASP A 290 14.06 16.21 -11.09
C ASP A 290 13.30 17.12 -10.11
N LEU A 291 14.05 18.02 -9.48
CA LEU A 291 13.51 19.05 -8.59
C LEU A 291 13.18 20.36 -9.32
N GLY A 292 13.53 20.50 -10.59
CA GLY A 292 13.42 21.75 -11.33
C GLY A 292 13.99 22.96 -10.57
N GLY A 293 13.20 24.04 -10.46
CA GLY A 293 13.53 25.25 -9.72
C GLY A 293 13.21 25.22 -8.22
N SER A 294 12.87 24.05 -7.66
CA SER A 294 12.44 23.92 -6.25
C SER A 294 13.57 24.19 -5.26
N LEU A 295 13.20 24.68 -4.07
CA LEU A 295 14.10 24.82 -2.93
C LEU A 295 14.23 23.48 -2.20
N VAL A 296 15.41 23.17 -1.66
CA VAL A 296 15.62 22.12 -0.65
C VAL A 296 15.98 22.79 0.67
N ALA A 297 15.17 22.53 1.71
CA ALA A 297 15.36 23.08 3.04
C ALA A 297 15.54 21.94 4.05
N VAL A 298 16.65 21.97 4.78
CA VAL A 298 17.06 20.90 5.67
C VAL A 298 17.23 21.39 7.10
N LEU A 299 16.75 20.63 8.08
CA LEU A 299 16.95 20.89 9.50
C LEU A 299 17.77 19.78 10.18
N ASP A 300 18.95 20.13 10.71
CA ASP A 300 19.60 19.32 11.74
C ASP A 300 18.88 19.57 13.08
N ASN A 301 18.08 18.59 13.51
CA ASN A 301 17.21 18.66 14.67
C ASN A 301 17.95 18.28 15.97
N GLY A 302 19.07 18.94 16.24
CA GLY A 302 19.85 18.75 17.46
C GLY A 302 20.77 17.54 17.45
N SER A 303 21.40 17.23 16.30
CA SER A 303 22.31 16.09 16.19
C SER A 303 23.64 16.34 16.92
N ASN A 304 24.19 15.24 17.45
CA ASN A 304 25.51 15.15 18.06
C ASN A 304 26.46 14.18 17.35
N ASP A 305 26.07 13.70 16.16
CA ASP A 305 26.89 12.92 15.24
C ASP A 305 27.45 13.81 14.11
N GLN A 306 27.85 13.19 12.99
CA GLN A 306 28.46 13.86 11.83
C GLN A 306 27.45 14.56 10.89
N THR A 307 26.20 14.74 11.32
CA THR A 307 25.16 15.37 10.49
C THR A 307 25.58 16.77 9.98
N PRO A 308 26.20 17.66 10.77
CA PRO A 308 26.65 18.96 10.27
C PRO A 308 27.65 18.87 9.12
N GLU A 309 28.62 17.96 9.22
CA GLU A 309 29.63 17.71 8.18
C GLU A 309 28.99 17.13 6.92
N VAL A 310 28.01 16.23 7.08
CA VAL A 310 27.20 15.69 5.98
C VAL A 310 26.47 16.81 5.24
N LEU A 311 25.79 17.71 5.96
CA LEU A 311 25.05 18.83 5.34
C LEU A 311 25.97 19.77 4.56
N ALA A 312 27.16 20.05 5.07
CA ALA A 312 28.16 20.83 4.36
C ALA A 312 28.66 20.13 3.08
N ALA A 313 28.82 18.80 3.13
CA ALA A 313 29.31 18.01 1.99
C ALA A 313 28.27 17.83 0.87
N VAL A 314 26.98 17.76 1.20
CA VAL A 314 25.90 17.55 0.21
C VAL A 314 25.36 18.86 -0.37
N ALA A 315 25.53 20.01 0.29
CA ALA A 315 25.05 21.30 -0.22
C ALA A 315 25.51 21.61 -1.67
N PRO A 316 26.77 21.33 -2.08
CA PRO A 316 27.22 21.55 -3.46
C PRO A 316 26.57 20.63 -4.52
N LEU A 317 25.82 19.60 -4.11
CA LEU A 317 25.06 18.74 -5.04
C LEU A 317 23.82 19.44 -5.59
N PHE A 318 23.36 20.50 -4.93
CA PHE A 318 22.20 21.28 -5.32
C PHE A 318 22.62 22.58 -6.02
N PRO A 319 21.81 23.11 -6.95
CA PRO A 319 22.11 24.39 -7.60
C PRO A 319 22.29 25.54 -6.60
N GLU A 320 23.10 26.52 -6.97
CA GLU A 320 23.34 27.72 -6.15
C GLU A 320 22.02 28.40 -5.76
N GLY A 321 21.85 28.70 -4.48
CA GLY A 321 20.62 29.32 -3.94
C GLY A 321 19.41 28.38 -3.83
N ARG A 322 19.57 27.07 -4.09
CA ARG A 322 18.49 26.08 -3.98
C ARG A 322 18.62 25.11 -2.82
N PHE A 323 19.60 25.32 -1.94
CA PHE A 323 19.76 24.54 -0.72
C PHE A 323 19.93 25.45 0.48
N VAL A 324 19.10 25.27 1.50
CA VAL A 324 19.23 25.94 2.79
C VAL A 324 19.28 24.90 3.90
N SER A 325 20.19 25.08 4.86
CA SER A 325 20.28 24.21 6.02
C SER A 325 20.26 25.04 7.31
N VAL A 326 19.55 24.52 8.31
CA VAL A 326 19.45 25.13 9.64
C VAL A 326 19.80 24.07 10.67
N ARG A 327 20.51 24.47 11.72
CA ARG A 327 20.85 23.60 12.84
C ARG A 327 20.24 24.11 14.13
N LEU A 328 19.59 23.21 14.85
CA LEU A 328 19.11 23.46 16.20
C LEU A 328 20.10 22.93 17.24
N PRO A 329 20.20 23.57 18.42
CA PRO A 329 21.05 23.09 19.51
C PRO A 329 20.44 21.89 20.25
N VAL A 330 19.14 21.65 20.10
CA VAL A 330 18.39 20.59 20.79
C VAL A 330 17.34 19.99 19.86
N ASN A 331 17.00 18.72 20.08
CA ASN A 331 15.89 18.07 19.39
C ASN A 331 14.55 18.61 19.90
N ILE A 332 13.73 19.13 19.00
CA ILE A 332 12.40 19.70 19.31
C ILE A 332 11.23 18.80 18.86
N GLY A 333 11.51 17.56 18.46
CA GLY A 333 10.55 16.62 17.91
C GLY A 333 10.21 16.88 16.43
N ALA A 334 9.54 15.92 15.80
CA ALA A 334 9.14 15.96 14.40
C ALA A 334 8.15 17.10 14.07
N PRO A 335 7.03 17.29 14.80
CA PRO A 335 6.13 18.43 14.59
C PRO A 335 6.85 19.78 14.71
N GLY A 336 7.72 19.92 15.72
CA GLY A 336 8.52 21.12 15.93
C GLY A 336 9.47 21.40 14.77
N ALA A 337 10.17 20.37 14.29
CA ALA A 337 11.06 20.46 13.14
C ALA A 337 10.33 20.86 11.85
N ARG A 338 9.18 20.24 11.57
CA ARG A 338 8.33 20.58 10.42
C ARG A 338 7.86 22.03 10.48
N ASN A 339 7.39 22.49 11.64
CA ASN A 339 6.97 23.87 11.84
C ASN A 339 8.13 24.88 11.71
N TRP A 340 9.33 24.51 12.16
CA TRP A 340 10.51 25.35 12.00
C TRP A 340 10.85 25.55 10.52
N LEU A 341 10.83 24.46 9.74
CA LEU A 341 11.04 24.51 8.29
C LEU A 341 9.98 25.36 7.58
N LEU A 342 8.70 25.21 7.95
CA LEU A 342 7.60 26.03 7.40
C LEU A 342 7.78 27.53 7.66
N ALA A 343 8.43 27.91 8.76
CA ALA A 343 8.64 29.29 9.16
C ALA A 343 9.86 29.94 8.48
N LEU A 344 10.71 29.19 7.77
CA LEU A 344 11.82 29.75 7.01
C LEU A 344 11.29 30.68 5.91
N PRO A 345 11.81 31.92 5.74
CA PRO A 345 11.33 32.85 4.73
C PRO A 345 11.30 32.28 3.31
N GLU A 346 12.30 31.48 2.96
CA GLU A 346 12.44 30.84 1.65
C GLU A 346 11.36 29.77 1.41
N VAL A 347 11.01 29.00 2.46
CA VAL A 347 9.92 28.01 2.42
C VAL A 347 8.57 28.70 2.44
N ALA A 348 8.42 29.75 3.24
CA ALA A 348 7.21 30.58 3.32
C ALA A 348 6.85 31.23 1.96
N ALA A 349 7.84 31.54 1.13
CA ALA A 349 7.66 32.09 -0.21
C ALA A 349 7.19 31.04 -1.26
N CYS A 350 7.24 29.75 -0.94
CA CYS A 350 6.84 28.69 -1.86
C CYS A 350 5.33 28.39 -1.82
N ARG A 351 4.78 28.05 -3.00
CA ARG A 351 3.36 27.70 -3.18
C ARG A 351 2.99 26.31 -2.64
N ASN A 352 3.95 25.40 -2.59
CA ASN A 352 3.81 24.05 -2.04
C ASN A 352 5.00 23.71 -1.15
N VAL A 353 4.81 22.88 -0.14
CA VAL A 353 5.88 22.35 0.72
C VAL A 353 5.78 20.84 0.77
N ALA A 354 6.77 20.12 0.24
CA ALA A 354 6.85 18.68 0.26
C ALA A 354 7.73 18.22 1.40
N PHE A 355 7.16 17.61 2.44
CA PHE A 355 7.96 16.93 3.46
C PHE A 355 8.42 15.59 2.96
N LEU A 356 9.69 15.27 3.22
CA LEU A 356 10.29 13.98 2.95
C LEU A 356 11.10 13.52 4.19
N ASP A 357 10.96 12.26 4.58
CA ASP A 357 11.76 11.68 5.69
C ASP A 357 13.25 11.54 5.32
N ASP A 358 14.13 11.44 6.33
CA ASP A 358 15.59 11.42 6.17
C ASP A 358 16.16 10.11 5.62
N ASP A 359 15.29 9.18 5.24
CA ASP A 359 15.58 7.86 4.70
C ASP A 359 14.60 7.45 3.58
N ALA A 360 14.09 8.44 2.85
CA ALA A 360 13.21 8.26 1.71
C ALA A 360 13.94 8.43 0.37
N PHE A 361 13.57 7.60 -0.59
CA PHE A 361 14.21 7.44 -1.90
C PHE A 361 13.14 7.52 -3.00
N PRO A 362 12.68 8.73 -3.35
CA PRO A 362 11.64 8.94 -4.35
C PRO A 362 12.06 8.58 -5.78
N GLU A 363 11.10 8.28 -6.66
CA GLU A 363 11.31 8.18 -8.11
C GLU A 363 11.82 9.51 -8.72
N VAL A 364 12.51 9.46 -9.87
CA VAL A 364 13.14 10.64 -10.49
C VAL A 364 12.16 11.79 -10.72
N ASP A 365 10.92 11.51 -11.13
CA ASP A 365 9.89 12.49 -11.49
C ASP A 365 8.84 12.71 -10.37
N TRP A 366 9.12 12.29 -9.14
CA TRP A 366 8.15 12.29 -8.05
C TRP A 366 7.50 13.66 -7.79
N LEU A 367 8.31 14.72 -7.70
CA LEU A 367 7.86 16.04 -7.27
C LEU A 367 6.97 16.68 -8.34
N SER A 368 7.36 16.60 -9.61
CA SER A 368 6.57 17.15 -10.71
C SER A 368 5.22 16.45 -10.84
N ARG A 369 5.15 15.14 -10.57
CA ARG A 369 3.91 14.36 -10.55
C ARG A 369 3.00 14.71 -9.37
N LEU A 370 3.53 14.91 -8.17
CA LEU A 370 2.73 15.40 -7.04
C LEU A 370 2.23 16.83 -7.27
N LEU A 371 3.06 17.69 -7.86
CA LEU A 371 2.67 19.06 -8.22
C LEU A 371 1.62 19.10 -9.35
N GLU A 372 1.67 18.19 -10.31
CA GLU A 372 0.59 18.02 -11.29
C GLU A 372 -0.75 17.76 -10.58
N LYS A 373 -0.77 16.86 -9.59
CA LYS A 373 -1.97 16.61 -8.79
C LYS A 373 -2.40 17.82 -7.95
N ALA A 374 -1.47 18.61 -7.43
CA ALA A 374 -1.78 19.87 -6.76
C ALA A 374 -2.41 20.91 -7.68
N ARG A 375 -2.07 20.90 -8.97
CA ARG A 375 -2.68 21.77 -9.98
C ARG A 375 -4.07 21.27 -10.41
N GLU A 376 -4.25 19.95 -10.54
CA GLU A 376 -5.53 19.31 -10.90
C GLU A 376 -6.58 19.41 -9.80
N VAL A 377 -6.15 19.23 -8.55
CA VAL A 377 -7.00 19.29 -7.36
C VAL A 377 -6.43 20.38 -6.47
N PRO A 378 -6.70 21.67 -6.77
CA PRO A 378 -6.32 22.77 -5.89
C PRO A 378 -6.77 22.39 -4.49
N ASP A 379 -8.09 22.16 -4.30
CA ASP A 379 -8.86 21.49 -3.20
C ASP A 379 -8.09 20.71 -2.11
N ALA A 380 -7.03 20.00 -2.46
CA ALA A 380 -6.32 19.09 -1.57
C ALA A 380 -5.74 19.82 -0.33
N GLY A 381 -5.89 19.19 0.85
CA GLY A 381 -5.22 19.58 2.09
C GLY A 381 -3.79 19.05 2.20
N ALA A 382 -3.56 17.95 1.50
CA ALA A 382 -2.34 17.17 1.45
C ALA A 382 -2.33 16.31 0.18
N ILE A 383 -1.15 16.03 -0.37
CA ILE A 383 -0.99 15.06 -1.46
C ILE A 383 0.14 14.10 -1.07
N GLY A 384 -0.16 12.82 -1.07
CA GLY A 384 0.79 11.76 -0.78
C GLY A 384 0.87 10.71 -1.87
N CYS A 385 1.73 9.74 -1.68
CA CYS A 385 2.08 8.74 -2.69
C CYS A 385 2.14 7.33 -2.08
N ALA A 386 2.40 6.32 -2.90
CA ALA A 386 2.68 4.98 -2.39
C ALA A 386 4.05 4.98 -1.69
N ILE A 387 4.08 4.57 -0.42
CA ILE A 387 5.33 4.34 0.31
C ILE A 387 5.60 2.85 0.32
N VAL A 388 6.77 2.47 -0.16
CA VAL A 388 7.20 1.08 -0.31
C VAL A 388 8.54 0.84 0.37
N ASP A 389 8.85 -0.40 0.73
CA ASP A 389 10.20 -0.76 1.13
C ASP A 389 11.20 -0.43 0.01
N THR A 390 12.41 0.03 0.34
CA THR A 390 13.45 0.28 -0.67
C THR A 390 13.95 -1.00 -1.33
N ASP A 391 14.01 -2.08 -0.55
CA ASP A 391 14.53 -3.36 -1.00
C ASP A 391 13.40 -4.21 -1.60
N ALA A 392 13.71 -4.98 -2.64
CA ALA A 392 12.78 -5.97 -3.17
C ALA A 392 12.31 -6.89 -2.03
N PRO A 393 11.02 -7.23 -1.94
CA PRO A 393 10.00 -7.08 -2.99
C PRO A 393 9.27 -5.73 -3.06
N ASN A 394 9.75 -4.70 -2.36
CA ASN A 394 9.15 -3.36 -2.30
C ASN A 394 7.70 -3.40 -1.78
N ASP A 395 7.47 -4.10 -0.67
CA ASP A 395 6.15 -4.18 -0.06
C ASP A 395 5.63 -2.78 0.31
N HIS A 396 4.32 -2.61 0.23
CA HIS A 396 3.67 -1.37 0.62
C HIS A 396 3.74 -1.19 2.14
N GLN A 397 4.33 -0.07 2.56
CA GLN A 397 4.30 0.40 3.94
C GLN A 397 3.07 1.26 4.20
N SER A 398 2.67 2.11 3.24
CA SER A 398 1.46 2.92 3.34
C SER A 398 0.92 3.34 1.97
N ALA A 399 -0.39 3.57 1.94
CA ALA A 399 -1.14 4.06 0.81
C ALA A 399 -2.08 5.17 1.31
N ASP A 400 -3.35 5.10 0.98
CA ASP A 400 -4.36 6.02 1.50
C ASP A 400 -4.93 5.56 2.85
N PHE A 401 -4.97 6.46 3.83
CA PHE A 401 -5.58 6.21 5.14
C PHE A 401 -7.01 6.74 5.18
N ASN A 402 -7.91 5.93 5.75
CA ASN A 402 -9.33 6.26 5.91
C ASN A 402 -9.81 5.82 7.30
N LEU A 403 -11.08 6.02 7.63
CA LEU A 403 -11.66 5.54 8.89
C LEU A 403 -12.66 4.41 8.67
N PHE A 404 -12.59 3.43 9.56
CA PHE A 404 -13.72 2.55 9.81
C PHE A 404 -14.82 3.28 10.58
N PRO A 405 -16.09 2.91 10.37
CA PRO A 405 -17.16 3.23 11.30
C PRO A 405 -16.78 2.77 12.71
N PRO A 406 -17.09 3.55 13.77
CA PRO A 406 -16.72 3.22 15.14
C PRO A 406 -17.16 1.82 15.58
N GLU A 407 -18.28 1.31 15.06
CA GLU A 407 -18.83 0.00 15.40
C GLU A 407 -18.00 -1.18 14.87
N MET A 408 -17.10 -0.92 13.91
CA MET A 408 -16.16 -1.92 13.37
C MET A 408 -14.80 -1.88 14.06
N GLY A 409 -14.56 -0.87 14.90
CA GLY A 409 -13.32 -0.70 15.63
C GLY A 409 -13.16 -1.69 16.78
N ALA A 410 -11.94 -2.21 16.96
CA ALA A 410 -11.58 -2.96 18.16
C ALA A 410 -10.93 -2.00 19.18
N GLN A 411 -11.54 -1.86 20.36
CA GLN A 411 -10.98 -1.04 21.43
C GLN A 411 -9.65 -1.64 21.92
N SER A 412 -8.62 -0.79 21.96
CA SER A 412 -7.27 -1.11 22.41
C SER A 412 -6.91 -0.43 23.74
N LEU A 413 -7.64 0.64 24.11
CA LEU A 413 -7.42 1.45 25.30
C LEU A 413 -8.72 1.52 26.14
N PRO A 414 -8.91 0.62 27.14
CA PRO A 414 -10.18 0.48 27.87
C PRO A 414 -10.69 1.76 28.54
N GLU A 415 -9.80 2.66 28.94
CA GLU A 415 -10.13 3.92 29.62
C GLU A 415 -10.29 5.11 28.65
N THR A 416 -10.18 4.88 27.34
CA THR A 416 -10.28 5.91 26.30
C THR A 416 -11.51 5.68 25.44
N ASN A 417 -12.25 6.75 25.14
CA ASN A 417 -13.35 6.69 24.17
C ASN A 417 -12.78 6.70 22.73
N GLU A 418 -12.28 5.55 22.29
CA GLU A 418 -11.73 5.39 20.94
C GLU A 418 -12.83 5.49 19.88
N ARG A 419 -12.71 6.49 19.01
CA ARG A 419 -13.63 6.75 17.89
C ARG A 419 -12.90 6.71 16.55
N LEU A 420 -11.58 6.94 16.53
CA LEU A 420 -10.79 7.04 15.31
C LEU A 420 -10.10 5.70 15.01
N PHE A 421 -10.76 4.87 14.22
CA PHE A 421 -10.23 3.57 13.79
C PHE A 421 -9.70 3.65 12.36
N VAL A 422 -8.39 3.78 12.21
CA VAL A 422 -7.75 3.93 10.91
C VAL A 422 -7.81 2.64 10.10
N CYS A 423 -8.30 2.74 8.87
CA CYS A 423 -8.17 1.73 7.84
C CYS A 423 -6.85 1.96 7.08
N GLU A 424 -5.91 1.03 7.26
CA GLU A 424 -4.62 0.98 6.56
C GLU A 424 -4.66 -0.20 5.56
N PRO A 425 -4.92 0.05 4.27
CA PRO A 425 -5.35 -1.00 3.34
C PRO A 425 -4.22 -1.90 2.81
N CYS A 426 -2.96 -1.52 3.01
CA CYS A 426 -1.82 -2.06 2.27
C CYS A 426 -0.67 -2.58 3.14
N ARG A 427 -0.79 -2.59 4.47
CA ARG A 427 0.33 -2.91 5.37
C ARG A 427 0.98 -4.25 5.03
N GLY A 428 2.22 -4.23 4.53
CA GLY A 428 2.98 -5.41 4.15
C GLY A 428 2.45 -6.13 2.90
N ALA A 429 1.56 -5.49 2.14
CA ALA A 429 1.03 -6.03 0.90
C ALA A 429 2.09 -5.96 -0.21
N PRO A 430 2.26 -7.03 -1.01
CA PRO A 430 3.19 -7.02 -2.13
C PRO A 430 2.77 -5.98 -3.18
N ASP A 431 3.75 -5.36 -3.84
CA ASP A 431 3.47 -4.42 -4.91
C ASP A 431 3.19 -5.11 -6.25
N ILE A 432 1.93 -5.52 -6.43
CA ILE A 432 1.37 -5.93 -7.74
C ILE A 432 0.50 -4.82 -8.35
N SER A 433 0.81 -3.55 -8.03
CA SER A 433 0.13 -2.34 -8.54
C SER A 433 -1.37 -2.22 -8.24
N LEU A 434 -1.89 -2.93 -7.24
CA LEU A 434 -3.27 -2.75 -6.76
C LEU A 434 -3.48 -1.48 -5.91
N PHE A 435 -2.40 -0.77 -5.58
CA PHE A 435 -2.41 0.55 -4.96
C PHE A 435 -2.03 1.67 -5.94
N ALA A 436 -1.80 1.35 -7.22
CA ALA A 436 -1.40 2.33 -8.23
C ALA A 436 -2.62 3.06 -8.83
N TYR A 437 -3.29 3.86 -8.00
CA TYR A 437 -4.44 4.70 -8.32
C TYR A 437 -4.34 6.07 -7.64
N THR A 438 -5.05 7.06 -8.16
CA THR A 438 -5.32 8.32 -7.45
C THR A 438 -6.72 8.31 -6.83
N ARG A 439 -6.93 8.80 -5.60
CA ARG A 439 -8.28 9.01 -5.00
C ARG A 439 -8.23 9.97 -3.79
N PRO A 440 -9.34 10.63 -3.40
CA PRO A 440 -9.42 11.35 -2.14
C PRO A 440 -9.32 10.38 -0.95
N CYS A 441 -8.78 10.84 0.18
CA CYS A 441 -8.66 10.06 1.39
C CYS A 441 -8.66 10.95 2.63
N LEU A 442 -8.72 10.34 3.81
CA LEU A 442 -8.61 11.13 5.04
C LEU A 442 -7.20 11.64 5.24
N SER A 443 -6.18 10.79 5.05
CA SER A 443 -4.78 11.14 5.32
C SER A 443 -3.83 10.33 4.45
N VAL A 444 -2.60 10.84 4.32
CA VAL A 444 -1.47 10.19 3.65
C VAL A 444 -0.27 10.14 4.60
N SER A 445 0.72 9.30 4.28
CA SER A 445 1.91 9.15 5.12
C SER A 445 2.76 10.42 5.17
N GLY A 446 3.18 10.81 6.39
CA GLY A 446 4.15 11.87 6.62
C GLY A 446 5.54 11.65 6.02
N CYS A 447 5.84 10.42 5.55
CA CYS A 447 7.09 10.09 4.86
C CYS A 447 7.27 10.88 3.55
N CYS A 448 6.18 11.10 2.80
CA CYS A 448 6.15 11.97 1.64
C CYS A 448 4.80 12.71 1.60
N HIS A 449 4.83 13.99 2.01
CA HIS A 449 3.63 14.74 2.32
C HIS A 449 3.70 16.15 1.71
N LEU A 450 3.07 16.33 0.55
CA LEU A 450 3.01 17.61 -0.16
C LEU A 450 1.84 18.46 0.34
N LEU A 451 2.15 19.64 0.85
CA LEU A 451 1.23 20.60 1.45
C LEU A 451 1.05 21.81 0.56
N PRO A 452 -0.14 22.01 -0.04
CA PRO A 452 -0.47 23.26 -0.71
C PRO A 452 -0.47 24.43 0.29
N ARG A 453 0.07 25.60 -0.08
CA ARG A 453 0.12 26.80 0.77
C ARG A 453 -1.25 27.17 1.35
N ARG A 454 -2.28 27.13 0.53
CA ARG A 454 -3.66 27.42 0.95
C ARG A 454 -4.16 26.49 2.07
N ALA A 455 -3.71 25.24 2.12
CA ALA A 455 -4.07 24.32 3.19
C ALA A 455 -3.33 24.68 4.48
N LEU A 456 -2.05 25.07 4.39
CA LEU A 456 -1.29 25.62 5.51
C LEU A 456 -1.93 26.91 6.05
N ASP A 457 -2.40 27.80 5.17
CA ASP A 457 -3.06 29.04 5.59
C ASP A 457 -4.43 28.77 6.23
N ALA A 458 -5.14 27.72 5.80
CA ALA A 458 -6.44 27.35 6.32
C ALA A 458 -6.39 26.71 7.71
N VAL A 459 -5.44 25.79 7.96
CA VAL A 459 -5.42 24.98 9.20
C VAL A 459 -4.14 25.08 10.02
N GLY A 460 -3.12 25.78 9.52
CA GLY A 460 -1.82 25.90 10.17
C GLY A 460 -0.88 24.70 9.96
N GLY A 461 0.18 24.66 10.76
CA GLY A 461 1.19 23.62 10.74
C GLY A 461 0.81 22.35 11.52
N PHE A 462 1.84 21.70 12.06
CA PHE A 462 1.74 20.46 12.83
C PHE A 462 1.58 20.76 14.33
N ASP A 463 0.84 19.92 15.05
CA ASP A 463 0.64 20.14 16.48
C ASP A 463 1.79 19.56 17.31
N ILE A 464 2.50 20.43 18.03
CA ILE A 464 3.66 20.05 18.85
C ILE A 464 3.31 19.14 20.04
N ARG A 465 2.02 18.98 20.38
CA ARG A 465 1.56 18.00 21.38
C ARG A 465 1.91 16.57 20.98
N TYR A 466 2.14 16.28 19.70
CA TYR A 466 2.56 14.96 19.20
C TYR A 466 4.06 14.69 19.29
N ASN A 467 4.84 15.56 19.95
CA ASN A 467 6.25 15.29 20.19
C ASN A 467 6.48 13.97 20.99
N PRO A 468 7.52 13.19 20.67
CA PRO A 468 8.57 13.47 19.69
C PRO A 468 8.22 13.13 18.23
N THR A 469 7.22 12.29 17.96
CA THR A 469 6.77 11.90 16.60
C THR A 469 5.44 11.10 16.67
N GLN A 470 4.86 10.80 15.49
CA GLN A 470 3.64 10.03 15.23
C GLN A 470 2.33 10.79 15.45
N PHE A 471 1.38 10.53 14.54
CA PHE A 471 0.03 11.08 14.47
C PHE A 471 -0.05 12.58 14.13
N ASP A 472 1.07 13.27 13.94
CA ASP A 472 1.08 14.70 13.64
C ASP A 472 0.66 15.00 12.19
N ASP A 473 1.01 14.12 11.27
CA ASP A 473 0.50 14.08 9.90
C ASP A 473 -1.00 13.78 9.87
N LEU A 474 -1.43 12.72 10.57
CA LEU A 474 -2.85 12.34 10.66
C LEU A 474 -3.71 13.44 11.31
N ASP A 475 -3.27 14.05 12.40
CA ASP A 475 -3.97 15.18 13.04
C ASP A 475 -4.13 16.36 12.07
N ARG A 476 -3.06 16.70 11.36
CA ARG A 476 -3.10 17.80 10.39
C ARG A 476 -4.08 17.51 9.26
N ASP A 477 -4.08 16.29 8.75
CA ASP A 477 -4.97 15.90 7.66
C ASP A 477 -6.43 15.81 8.13
N ILE A 478 -6.68 15.39 9.38
CA ILE A 478 -7.99 15.48 10.03
C ILE A 478 -8.47 16.93 10.09
N ARG A 479 -7.61 17.87 10.52
CA ARG A 479 -7.95 19.30 10.53
C ARG A 479 -8.24 19.82 9.13
N CYS A 480 -7.45 19.43 8.13
CA CYS A 480 -7.71 19.77 6.73
C CYS A 480 -9.06 19.22 6.26
N PHE A 481 -9.36 17.96 6.55
CA PHE A 481 -10.62 17.31 6.19
C PHE A 481 -11.82 18.04 6.82
N LEU A 482 -11.75 18.35 8.11
CA LEU A 482 -12.79 19.11 8.81
C LEU A 482 -12.97 20.53 8.23
N ALA A 483 -11.92 21.09 7.62
CA ALA A 483 -11.94 22.34 6.88
C ALA A 483 -12.34 22.19 5.39
N ASN A 484 -12.83 21.02 4.95
CA ASN A 484 -13.21 20.68 3.57
C ASN A 484 -12.04 20.67 2.57
N HIS A 485 -10.86 20.31 3.05
CA HIS A 485 -9.65 20.10 2.26
C HIS A 485 -9.14 18.67 2.45
N PRO A 486 -9.82 17.64 1.89
CA PRO A 486 -9.40 16.26 2.06
C PRO A 486 -8.00 16.03 1.48
N ALA A 487 -7.32 14.99 1.95
CA ALA A 487 -6.06 14.56 1.35
C ALA A 487 -6.33 13.88 0.00
N LEU A 488 -5.31 13.90 -0.87
CA LEU A 488 -5.32 13.19 -2.14
C LEU A 488 -4.18 12.17 -2.16
N TYR A 489 -4.53 10.91 -2.32
CA TYR A 489 -3.55 9.87 -2.56
C TYR A 489 -3.24 9.76 -4.06
N ALA A 490 -1.96 9.77 -4.43
CA ALA A 490 -1.46 9.62 -5.79
C ALA A 490 -0.53 8.40 -5.89
N GLY A 491 -1.10 7.20 -5.79
CA GLY A 491 -0.37 5.93 -5.71
C GLY A 491 0.38 5.50 -6.97
N THR A 492 0.30 6.25 -8.07
CA THR A 492 1.18 6.02 -9.21
C THR A 492 2.59 6.54 -8.98
N VAL A 493 2.78 7.49 -8.05
CA VAL A 493 4.08 7.96 -7.57
C VAL A 493 4.54 7.03 -6.45
N ARG A 494 5.81 6.61 -6.49
CA ARG A 494 6.39 5.72 -5.47
C ARG A 494 7.57 6.37 -4.77
N VAL A 495 7.64 6.16 -3.46
CA VAL A 495 8.77 6.57 -2.62
C VAL A 495 9.23 5.35 -1.84
N GLY A 496 10.48 4.93 -2.06
CA GLY A 496 11.11 3.90 -1.27
C GLY A 496 11.47 4.43 0.11
N HIS A 497 11.27 3.65 1.18
CA HIS A 497 11.54 4.08 2.54
C HIS A 497 12.25 2.97 3.32
N LYS A 498 13.40 3.28 3.95
CA LYS A 498 14.23 2.25 4.60
C LYS A 498 13.70 1.81 5.95
N GLN A 499 13.09 2.70 6.75
CA GLN A 499 12.63 2.37 8.09
C GLN A 499 11.10 2.44 8.18
N GLY A 500 10.41 1.29 8.22
CA GLY A 500 8.96 1.29 8.48
C GLY A 500 8.60 2.01 9.79
N SER A 501 7.54 2.83 9.76
CA SER A 501 7.01 3.57 10.93
C SER A 501 5.86 2.83 11.61
N SER A 502 6.04 1.53 11.87
CA SER A 502 4.98 0.74 12.52
C SER A 502 4.94 0.97 14.04
N LEU A 503 3.73 1.11 14.60
CA LEU A 503 3.49 1.09 16.04
C LEU A 503 4.04 -0.19 16.71
N ALA A 504 4.10 -1.31 15.98
CA ALA A 504 4.65 -2.58 16.43
C ALA A 504 6.20 -2.61 16.45
N LEU A 505 6.88 -1.58 15.95
CA LEU A 505 8.35 -1.46 15.96
C LEU A 505 8.88 -0.68 17.16
N ALA A 506 8.03 -0.32 18.13
CA ALA A 506 8.48 0.29 19.37
C ALA A 506 9.42 -0.67 20.13
N LYS A 507 10.70 -0.31 20.23
CA LYS A 507 11.74 -1.15 20.84
C LYS A 507 11.93 -0.85 22.33
N THR A 508 11.41 0.28 22.81
CA THR A 508 11.57 0.72 24.19
C THR A 508 10.25 1.11 24.83
N GLN A 509 10.17 1.01 26.16
CA GLN A 509 9.00 1.46 26.93
C GLN A 509 8.67 2.94 26.69
N ALA A 510 9.68 3.79 26.51
CA ALA A 510 9.48 5.20 26.22
C ALA A 510 8.78 5.41 24.86
N GLN A 511 9.20 4.68 23.81
CA GLN A 511 8.53 4.74 22.51
C GLN A 511 7.08 4.28 22.59
N VAL A 512 6.80 3.18 23.31
CA VAL A 512 5.43 2.71 23.55
C VAL A 512 4.61 3.77 24.28
N ALA A 513 5.16 4.40 25.33
CA ALA A 513 4.48 5.45 26.08
C ALA A 513 4.16 6.68 25.21
N HIS A 514 5.07 7.09 24.33
CA HIS A 514 4.81 8.19 23.38
C HIS A 514 3.70 7.86 22.39
N ILE A 515 3.72 6.65 21.81
CA ILE A 515 2.66 6.16 20.91
C ILE A 515 1.30 6.21 21.60
N VAL A 516 1.19 5.57 22.76
CA VAL A 516 -0.08 5.46 23.48
C VAL A 516 -0.57 6.84 23.91
N GLY A 517 0.33 7.66 24.46
CA GLY A 517 0.00 9.04 24.85
C GLY A 517 -0.46 9.89 23.68
N ASN A 518 0.15 9.76 22.50
CA ASN A 518 -0.25 10.48 21.30
C ASN A 518 -1.57 9.97 20.72
N LYS A 519 -1.84 8.66 20.78
CA LYS A 519 -3.15 8.09 20.42
C LYS A 519 -4.26 8.65 21.32
N ILE A 520 -4.04 8.71 22.64
CA ILE A 520 -4.99 9.35 23.57
C ILE A 520 -5.21 10.81 23.19
N LYS A 521 -4.14 11.59 22.93
CA LYS A 521 -4.28 12.99 22.50
C LYS A 521 -5.12 13.09 21.23
N LEU A 522 -4.84 12.28 20.20
CA LEU A 522 -5.57 12.28 18.93
C LEU A 522 -7.07 12.02 19.11
N GLU A 523 -7.45 11.11 20.00
CA GLU A 523 -8.85 10.94 20.34
C GLU A 523 -9.43 12.26 20.89
N TYR A 524 -8.78 12.87 21.89
CA TYR A 524 -9.34 14.06 22.55
C TYR A 524 -9.09 15.39 21.83
N THR A 525 -8.37 15.43 20.70
CA THR A 525 -8.32 16.61 19.82
C THR A 525 -9.53 16.71 18.90
N VAL A 526 -10.31 15.62 18.75
CA VAL A 526 -11.49 15.55 17.89
C VAL A 526 -12.76 15.42 18.74
N SER A 527 -13.73 16.30 18.52
CA SER A 527 -15.03 16.24 19.21
C SER A 527 -15.84 15.02 18.75
N ASP A 528 -16.81 14.53 19.54
CA ASP A 528 -17.67 13.41 19.11
C ASP A 528 -18.41 13.72 17.79
N PRO A 529 -19.00 14.92 17.59
CA PRO A 529 -19.59 15.29 16.30
C PRO A 529 -18.58 15.30 15.15
N ASP A 530 -17.34 15.76 15.39
CA ASP A 530 -16.31 15.77 14.34
C ASP A 530 -15.82 14.36 14.02
N ALA A 531 -15.63 13.50 15.02
CA ALA A 531 -15.24 12.10 14.81
C ALA A 531 -16.28 11.35 13.96
N ASP A 532 -17.55 11.60 14.27
CA ASP A 532 -18.68 11.06 13.52
C ASP A 532 -18.77 11.63 12.09
N ARG A 533 -18.51 12.93 11.93
CA ARG A 533 -18.42 13.59 10.63
C ARG A 533 -17.29 12.99 9.77
N LEU A 534 -16.11 12.79 10.35
CA LEU A 534 -14.91 12.32 9.66
C LEU A 534 -15.16 11.00 8.94
N TRP A 535 -15.60 9.95 9.65
CA TRP A 535 -15.77 8.63 9.00
C TRP A 535 -16.91 8.64 7.97
N ARG A 536 -18.02 9.34 8.25
CA ARG A 536 -19.17 9.39 7.34
C ARG A 536 -18.86 10.14 6.05
N GLU A 537 -18.34 11.36 6.18
CA GLU A 537 -18.02 12.20 5.02
C GLU A 537 -16.87 11.58 4.23
N ASN A 538 -15.81 11.07 4.88
CA ASN A 538 -14.73 10.36 4.20
C ASN A 538 -15.27 9.18 3.38
N LEU A 539 -16.15 8.36 3.96
CA LEU A 539 -16.75 7.24 3.25
C LEU A 539 -17.62 7.68 2.07
N GLN A 540 -18.38 8.77 2.21
CA GLN A 540 -19.16 9.35 1.11
C GLN A 540 -18.27 9.85 -0.03
N GLU A 541 -17.14 10.48 0.27
CA GLU A 541 -16.17 10.90 -0.75
C GLU A 541 -15.61 9.72 -1.53
N LEU A 542 -15.22 8.65 -0.84
CA LEU A 542 -14.73 7.41 -1.46
C LEU A 542 -15.80 6.76 -2.35
N LEU A 543 -17.06 6.74 -1.90
CA LEU A 543 -18.17 6.19 -2.67
C LEU A 543 -18.42 6.98 -3.95
N ARG A 544 -18.41 8.31 -3.87
CA ARG A 544 -18.57 9.21 -5.03
C ARG A 544 -17.44 9.01 -6.02
N ASP A 545 -16.19 9.06 -5.55
CA ASP A 545 -14.99 8.86 -6.38
C ASP A 545 -15.04 7.49 -7.10
N LEU A 546 -15.36 6.43 -6.37
CA LEU A 546 -15.50 5.09 -6.95
C LEU A 546 -16.64 5.02 -7.98
N ALA A 547 -17.77 5.71 -7.74
CA ALA A 547 -18.89 5.78 -8.68
C ALA A 547 -18.55 6.51 -9.98
N GLU A 548 -17.87 7.63 -9.90
CA GLU A 548 -17.43 8.39 -11.06
C GLU A 548 -16.46 7.58 -11.94
N LYS A 549 -15.48 6.92 -11.31
CA LYS A 549 -14.50 6.08 -12.03
C LYS A 549 -15.11 4.83 -12.65
N ASP A 550 -16.01 4.18 -11.92
CA ASP A 550 -16.75 3.02 -12.40
C ASP A 550 -17.62 3.37 -13.62
N ALA A 551 -18.31 4.51 -13.57
CA ALA A 551 -19.11 5.03 -14.68
C ALA A 551 -18.24 5.40 -15.90
N ALA A 552 -17.09 6.04 -15.67
CA ALA A 552 -16.15 6.37 -16.74
C ALA A 552 -15.67 5.12 -17.49
N LEU A 553 -15.35 4.05 -16.76
CA LEU A 553 -14.94 2.76 -17.32
C LEU A 553 -16.07 1.99 -18.04
N ALA A 554 -17.33 2.32 -17.77
CA ALA A 554 -18.46 1.74 -18.49
C ALA A 554 -18.76 2.48 -19.81
N SER A 555 -18.30 3.74 -19.93
CA SER A 555 -18.53 4.61 -21.08
C SER A 555 -17.45 4.56 -22.16
N GLY A 556 -16.24 4.12 -21.80
CA GLY A 556 -15.11 3.90 -22.72
C GLY A 556 -14.90 2.43 -23.04
#